data_AF-A0A2C5WTS2-F1
#
_entry.id   AF-A0A2C5WTS2-F1
#
_cell.length_a   1.000
_cell.length_b   1.000
_cell.length_c   1.000
_cell.angle_alpha   90.00
_cell.angle_beta   90.00
_cell.angle_gamma   90.00
#
_symmetry.space_group_name_H-M   'P 1'
#
loop_
_entity.id
_entity.type
_entity.pdbx_description
1 polymer ?
#
loop_
_entity_poly.entity_id
_entity_poly.type
_entity_poly.pdbx_seq_one_letter_code
_entity_poly.pdbx_strand_id
1 'polypeptide(L)'
;MRFLLSILLSIAPALAAPSTKGDGKIEARGGSTRVVHVFLDKIEPAELTADVGDSVWFKFGNGINSVVQSEYDSPCHSSENGIDSGIFYNPEETLFHEEAFIIDIKNNEPIWYYNAESDNCFKHKNVAVINAPKDESQTLLDYSNRVSSAANPNKFHRRQGGGIIELRNSERWGS
;
A
#
# COMPACT_ATOMS: atom_id res chain seq x y z
N MET A 1 21.97 0.57 81.85
CA MET A 1 22.82 1.30 80.87
C MET A 1 22.09 1.28 79.52
N ARG A 2 21.81 2.46 78.97
CA ARG A 2 21.12 2.69 77.69
C ARG A 2 22.07 2.41 76.51
N PHE A 3 21.68 1.60 75.54
CA PHE A 3 22.27 1.61 74.18
C PHE A 3 21.19 1.10 73.20
N LEU A 4 20.41 2.03 72.61
CA LEU A 4 20.52 2.56 71.24
C LEU A 4 19.90 1.62 70.18
N LEU A 5 18.73 2.04 69.67
CA LEU A 5 18.06 1.50 68.48
C LEU A 5 18.96 1.71 67.25
N SER A 6 19.31 0.63 66.57
CA SER A 6 19.88 0.67 65.22
C SER A 6 18.76 0.43 64.20
N ILE A 7 18.35 1.49 63.52
CA ILE A 7 17.43 1.43 62.38
C ILE A 7 18.23 0.94 61.17
N LEU A 8 17.92 -0.27 60.68
CA LEU A 8 18.44 -0.79 59.42
C LEU A 8 17.66 -0.16 58.27
N LEU A 9 18.29 0.79 57.58
CA LEU A 9 17.79 1.37 56.33
C LEU A 9 18.05 0.35 55.20
N SER A 10 17.01 -0.35 54.74
CA SER A 10 17.13 -1.29 53.61
C SER A 10 17.27 -0.50 52.30
N ILE A 11 18.48 -0.43 51.76
CA ILE A 11 18.71 0.03 50.40
C ILE A 11 18.42 -1.15 49.47
N ALA A 12 17.23 -1.18 48.86
CA ALA A 12 17.00 -2.08 47.74
C ALA A 12 17.85 -1.59 46.55
N PRO A 13 18.66 -2.46 45.92
CA PRO A 13 19.24 -2.11 44.63
C PRO A 13 18.08 -2.03 43.63
N ALA A 14 17.70 -0.82 43.23
CA ALA A 14 16.92 -0.64 42.03
C ALA A 14 17.81 -1.11 40.87
N LEU A 15 17.55 -2.32 40.34
CA LEU A 15 18.00 -2.65 39.00
C LEU A 15 17.34 -1.62 38.09
N ALA A 16 18.12 -0.62 37.68
CA ALA A 16 17.80 0.20 36.52
C ALA A 16 17.68 -0.77 35.35
N ALA A 17 16.44 -1.11 34.98
CA ALA A 17 16.19 -1.76 33.71
C ALA A 17 16.76 -0.83 32.62
N PRO A 18 17.64 -1.31 31.72
CA PRO A 18 18.02 -0.49 30.59
C PRO A 18 16.74 -0.13 29.87
N SER A 19 16.45 1.17 29.81
CA SER A 19 15.48 1.73 28.88
C SER A 19 15.98 1.31 27.51
N THR A 20 15.39 0.25 26.95
CA THR A 20 15.52 -0.06 25.54
C THR A 20 14.86 1.10 24.84
N LYS A 21 15.70 2.10 24.53
CA LYS A 21 15.51 3.00 23.41
C LYS A 21 14.98 2.10 22.29
N GLY A 22 13.72 2.31 21.93
CA GLY A 22 13.08 1.57 20.86
C GLY A 22 13.81 1.90 19.59
N ASP A 23 14.94 1.24 19.36
CA ASP A 23 15.47 1.01 18.05
C ASP A 23 14.36 0.24 17.38
N GLY A 24 13.58 0.94 16.56
CA GLY A 24 12.56 0.37 15.71
C GLY A 24 13.24 -0.69 14.88
N LYS A 25 13.26 -1.91 15.41
CA LYS A 25 13.51 -3.12 14.67
C LYS A 25 12.36 -3.14 13.68
N ILE A 26 12.62 -2.59 12.49
CA ILE A 26 11.80 -2.91 11.33
C ILE A 26 11.90 -4.42 11.28
N GLU A 27 10.87 -5.09 11.78
CA GLU A 27 10.72 -6.52 11.60
C GLU A 27 10.89 -6.72 10.10
N ALA A 28 11.91 -7.49 9.72
CA ALA A 28 12.08 -7.86 8.34
C ALA A 28 10.75 -8.47 7.89
N ARG A 29 9.99 -7.73 7.07
CA ARG A 29 8.70 -8.18 6.54
C ARG A 29 8.97 -9.54 5.91
N GLY A 30 8.36 -10.59 6.48
CA GLY A 30 8.62 -11.96 6.06
C GLY A 30 8.14 -12.28 4.65
N GLY A 31 7.40 -11.37 3.99
CA GLY A 31 6.91 -11.53 2.62
C GLY A 31 7.77 -10.84 1.56
N SER A 32 7.49 -11.21 0.32
CA SER A 32 8.14 -10.67 -0.86
C SER A 32 7.58 -9.29 -1.23
N THR A 33 8.38 -8.50 -1.96
CA THR A 33 7.86 -7.31 -2.63
C THR A 33 7.39 -7.67 -4.03
N ARG A 34 6.15 -7.29 -4.37
CA ARG A 34 5.60 -7.32 -5.72
C ARG A 34 5.47 -5.88 -6.23
N VAL A 35 5.71 -5.67 -7.52
CA VAL A 35 5.66 -4.33 -8.13
C VAL A 35 4.57 -4.28 -9.18
N VAL A 36 3.78 -3.22 -9.13
CA VAL A 36 2.77 -2.85 -10.13
C VAL A 36 3.15 -1.49 -10.68
N HIS A 37 3.23 -1.37 -11.99
CA HIS A 37 3.42 -0.09 -12.69
C HIS A 37 2.06 0.49 -13.07
N VAL A 38 1.86 1.77 -12.78
CA VAL A 38 0.59 2.49 -13.02
C VAL A 38 0.88 3.64 -13.97
N PHE A 39 0.44 3.49 -15.21
CA PHE A 39 0.50 4.52 -16.24
C PHE A 39 -0.90 5.06 -16.52
N LEU A 40 -0.94 6.13 -17.32
CA LEU A 40 -2.18 6.80 -17.69
C LEU A 40 -3.18 5.83 -18.35
N ASP A 41 -2.70 4.98 -19.26
CA ASP A 41 -3.53 4.13 -20.11
C ASP A 41 -3.49 2.64 -19.72
N LYS A 42 -2.64 2.24 -18.76
CA LYS A 42 -2.50 0.84 -18.34
C LYS A 42 -1.96 0.66 -16.93
N ILE A 43 -2.31 -0.46 -16.33
CA ILE A 43 -1.69 -1.00 -15.10
C ILE A 43 -1.02 -2.33 -15.46
N GLU A 44 0.25 -2.51 -15.07
CA GLU A 44 1.05 -3.67 -15.43
C GLU A 44 1.79 -4.27 -14.22
N PRO A 45 1.61 -5.56 -13.90
CA PRO A 45 0.59 -6.45 -14.47
C PRO A 45 -0.82 -6.05 -14.02
N ALA A 46 -1.82 -6.32 -14.86
CA ALA A 46 -3.23 -6.08 -14.53
C ALA A 46 -3.84 -7.19 -13.65
N GLU A 47 -3.23 -8.38 -13.63
CA GLU A 47 -3.53 -9.44 -12.67
C GLU A 47 -2.25 -9.78 -11.89
N LEU A 48 -2.29 -9.64 -10.58
CA LEU A 48 -1.18 -9.94 -9.69
C LEU A 48 -1.59 -11.01 -8.67
N THR A 49 -0.73 -12.01 -8.45
CA THR A 49 -0.84 -12.90 -7.29
C THR A 49 0.18 -12.50 -6.22
N ALA A 50 -0.28 -12.34 -4.99
CA ALA A 50 0.54 -11.99 -3.84
C ALA A 50 0.09 -12.77 -2.60
N ASP A 51 1.06 -13.27 -1.82
CA ASP A 51 0.77 -14.08 -0.64
C ASP A 51 0.56 -13.19 0.59
N VAL A 52 -0.13 -13.69 1.61
CA VAL A 52 -0.25 -12.98 2.90
C VAL A 52 1.14 -12.70 3.47
N GLY A 53 1.36 -11.43 3.81
CA GLY A 53 2.65 -10.91 4.27
C GLY A 53 3.50 -10.27 3.18
N ASP A 54 3.18 -10.47 1.89
CA ASP A 54 3.80 -9.71 0.80
C ASP A 54 3.44 -8.22 0.90
N SER A 55 4.28 -7.38 0.31
CA SER A 55 3.96 -5.98 0.05
C SER A 55 3.83 -5.73 -1.45
N VAL A 56 2.83 -4.95 -1.85
CA VAL A 56 2.66 -4.51 -3.24
C VAL A 56 3.02 -3.04 -3.36
N TRP A 57 3.97 -2.74 -4.25
CA TRP A 57 4.43 -1.38 -4.55
C TRP A 57 3.82 -0.92 -5.86
N PHE A 58 3.03 0.13 -5.81
CA PHE A 58 2.52 0.83 -6.98
C PHE A 58 3.50 1.94 -7.35
N LYS A 59 4.19 1.77 -8.49
CA LYS A 59 5.08 2.77 -9.08
C LYS A 59 4.33 3.53 -10.16
N PHE A 60 4.28 4.84 -10.03
CA PHE A 60 3.52 5.70 -10.94
C PHE A 60 4.41 6.17 -12.07
N GLY A 61 3.98 5.92 -13.31
CA GLY A 61 4.65 6.40 -14.51
C GLY A 61 4.47 7.89 -14.73
N ASN A 62 4.94 8.40 -15.87
CA ASN A 62 4.70 9.77 -16.33
C ASN A 62 3.20 10.14 -16.34
N GLY A 63 2.94 11.44 -16.20
CA GLY A 63 1.60 12.00 -16.13
C GLY A 63 1.02 12.05 -14.72
N ILE A 64 -0.30 12.05 -14.63
CA ILE A 64 -1.04 12.09 -13.37
C ILE A 64 -1.74 10.74 -13.20
N ASN A 65 -1.38 10.01 -12.13
CA ASN A 65 -1.88 8.67 -11.86
C ASN A 65 -2.26 8.51 -10.38
N SER A 66 -3.18 7.59 -10.11
CA SER A 66 -3.53 7.15 -8.76
C SER A 66 -3.95 5.68 -8.77
N VAL A 67 -4.07 5.08 -7.60
CA VAL A 67 -4.64 3.75 -7.38
C VAL A 67 -5.71 3.88 -6.32
N VAL A 68 -6.94 3.50 -6.68
CA VAL A 68 -8.08 3.47 -5.77
C VAL A 68 -8.75 2.10 -5.86
N GLN A 69 -9.09 1.53 -4.72
CA GLN A 69 -9.84 0.29 -4.64
C GLN A 69 -11.33 0.51 -4.85
N SER A 70 -11.94 -0.41 -5.56
CA SER A 70 -13.38 -0.47 -5.81
C SER A 70 -13.90 -1.87 -5.54
N GLU A 71 -15.23 -2.00 -5.59
CA GLU A 71 -15.88 -3.30 -5.56
C GLU A 71 -15.87 -3.93 -6.96
N TYR A 72 -15.91 -5.26 -7.04
CA TYR A 72 -15.96 -6.00 -8.32
C TYR A 72 -17.12 -5.55 -9.22
N ASP A 73 -18.31 -5.38 -8.64
CA ASP A 73 -19.51 -5.01 -9.39
C ASP A 73 -19.57 -3.50 -9.72
N SER A 74 -18.63 -2.71 -9.22
CA SER A 74 -18.61 -1.25 -9.40
C SER A 74 -17.19 -0.73 -9.68
N PRO A 75 -16.56 -1.14 -10.80
CA PRO A 75 -15.29 -0.55 -11.23
C PRO A 75 -15.42 0.98 -11.36
N CYS A 76 -14.31 1.69 -11.19
CA CYS A 76 -14.25 3.15 -11.25
C CYS A 76 -15.02 3.89 -10.13
N HIS A 77 -15.41 3.18 -9.07
CA HIS A 77 -16.05 3.76 -7.88
C HIS A 77 -15.30 3.38 -6.60
N SER A 78 -14.81 4.39 -5.89
CA SER A 78 -14.08 4.20 -4.63
C SER A 78 -14.89 3.40 -3.60
N SER A 79 -14.28 2.39 -3.00
CA SER A 79 -14.77 1.71 -1.80
C SER A 79 -14.49 2.56 -0.55
N GLU A 80 -15.44 2.66 0.38
CA GLU A 80 -15.37 3.58 1.55
C GLU A 80 -14.18 3.26 2.48
N ASN A 81 -13.76 2.00 2.54
CA ASN A 81 -12.69 1.53 3.43
C ASN A 81 -11.53 0.84 2.70
N GLY A 82 -11.42 1.04 1.39
CA GLY A 82 -10.35 0.46 0.58
C GLY A 82 -9.06 1.26 0.60
N ILE A 83 -8.16 0.92 -0.31
CA ILE A 83 -6.92 1.67 -0.54
C ILE A 83 -7.17 2.88 -1.46
N ASP A 84 -6.49 3.98 -1.18
CA ASP A 84 -6.39 5.15 -2.07
C ASP A 84 -4.99 5.75 -1.91
N SER A 85 -4.23 5.80 -3.00
CA SER A 85 -2.86 6.30 -3.03
C SER A 85 -2.78 7.83 -2.94
N GLY A 86 -3.89 8.53 -3.19
CA GLY A 86 -3.91 9.91 -3.62
C GLY A 86 -3.27 10.09 -5.01
N ILE A 87 -3.18 11.34 -5.43
CA ILE A 87 -2.64 11.71 -6.73
C ILE A 87 -1.11 11.68 -6.70
N PHE A 88 -0.51 11.08 -7.73
CA PHE A 88 0.91 11.19 -8.05
C PHE A 88 1.06 11.89 -9.40
N TYR A 89 1.82 12.98 -9.42
CA TYR A 89 2.21 13.67 -10.65
C TYR A 89 3.69 13.41 -10.92
N ASN A 90 3.99 12.87 -12.09
CA ASN A 90 5.35 12.59 -12.53
C ASN A 90 5.64 13.31 -13.86
N PRO A 91 6.73 14.10 -13.97
CA PRO A 91 7.11 14.74 -15.23
C PRO A 91 7.35 13.75 -16.38
N GLU A 92 7.09 14.18 -17.61
CA GLU A 92 7.27 13.37 -18.83
C GLU A 92 8.71 12.88 -19.05
N GLU A 93 9.70 13.62 -18.53
CA GLU A 93 11.13 13.32 -18.68
C GLU A 93 11.61 12.17 -17.77
N THR A 94 10.76 11.69 -16.86
CA THR A 94 11.09 10.66 -15.87
C THR A 94 10.17 9.46 -16.04
N LEU A 95 10.74 8.25 -16.04
CA LEU A 95 9.95 7.04 -16.26
C LEU A 95 8.99 6.74 -15.10
N PHE A 96 9.43 6.97 -13.86
CA PHE A 96 8.63 6.74 -12.65
C PHE A 96 8.79 7.88 -11.65
N HIS A 97 7.73 8.14 -10.88
CA HIS A 97 7.73 9.02 -9.73
C HIS A 97 8.77 8.56 -8.70
N GLU A 98 9.38 9.50 -7.98
CA GLU A 98 10.41 9.21 -6.97
C GLU A 98 9.86 8.52 -5.71
N GLU A 99 8.54 8.42 -5.58
CA GLU A 99 7.85 7.72 -4.51
C GLU A 99 6.92 6.64 -5.09
N ALA A 100 6.74 5.56 -4.35
CA ALA A 100 5.72 4.54 -4.59
C ALA A 100 4.70 4.50 -3.46
N PHE A 101 3.47 4.11 -3.80
CA PHE A 101 2.47 3.75 -2.80
C PHE A 101 2.58 2.27 -2.47
N ILE A 102 2.55 1.91 -1.19
CA ILE A 102 2.76 0.54 -0.72
C ILE A 102 1.60 0.05 0.13
N ILE A 103 1.14 -1.16 -0.15
CA ILE A 103 0.15 -1.87 0.68
C ILE A 103 0.75 -3.19 1.16
N ASP A 104 0.22 -3.68 2.29
CA ASP A 104 0.53 -5.03 2.79
C ASP A 104 -0.65 -5.96 2.52
N ILE A 105 -0.34 -7.16 2.03
CA ILE A 105 -1.34 -8.19 1.78
C ILE A 105 -1.65 -8.89 3.10
N LYS A 106 -2.85 -8.62 3.63
CA LYS A 106 -3.29 -9.10 4.95
C LYS A 106 -4.09 -10.41 4.88
N ASN A 107 -4.70 -10.68 3.74
CA ASN A 107 -5.50 -11.87 3.47
C ASN A 107 -5.44 -12.18 1.96
N ASN A 108 -6.08 -13.27 1.54
CA ASN A 108 -6.15 -13.68 0.14
C ASN A 108 -7.44 -13.18 -0.55
N GLU A 109 -8.12 -12.18 0.00
CA GLU A 109 -9.32 -11.62 -0.64
C GLU A 109 -8.90 -10.81 -1.88
N PRO A 110 -9.72 -10.83 -2.95
CA PRO A 110 -9.43 -10.04 -4.14
C PRO A 110 -9.42 -8.55 -3.83
N ILE A 111 -8.43 -7.83 -4.36
CA ILE A 111 -8.38 -6.37 -4.33
C ILE A 111 -8.58 -5.89 -5.76
N TRP A 112 -9.78 -5.40 -6.05
CA TRP A 112 -10.12 -4.77 -7.33
C TRP A 112 -9.80 -3.28 -7.26
N TYR A 113 -9.07 -2.77 -8.24
CA TYR A 113 -8.62 -1.37 -8.21
C TYR A 113 -8.53 -0.78 -9.61
N TYR A 114 -8.37 0.54 -9.66
CA TYR A 114 -8.34 1.30 -10.90
C TYR A 114 -7.49 2.56 -10.77
N ASN A 115 -7.13 3.14 -11.92
CA ASN A 115 -6.56 4.48 -11.98
C ASN A 115 -7.66 5.54 -11.95
N ALA A 116 -7.77 6.26 -10.83
CA ALA A 116 -8.88 7.17 -10.57
C ALA A 116 -8.68 8.59 -11.13
N GLU A 117 -7.52 8.86 -11.74
CA GLU A 117 -7.26 10.19 -12.29
C GLU A 117 -8.05 10.47 -13.57
N SER A 118 -8.67 11.65 -13.59
CA SER A 118 -9.45 12.15 -14.72
C SER A 118 -10.50 11.13 -15.16
N ASP A 119 -10.44 10.71 -16.42
CA ASP A 119 -11.26 9.71 -17.06
C ASP A 119 -10.45 8.45 -17.37
N ASN A 120 -9.25 8.26 -16.81
CA ASN A 120 -8.35 7.14 -17.14
C ASN A 120 -9.04 5.78 -16.98
N CYS A 121 -9.78 5.59 -15.90
CA CYS A 121 -10.56 4.37 -15.68
C CYS A 121 -11.53 4.10 -16.84
N PHE A 122 -12.33 5.09 -17.24
CA PHE A 122 -13.38 4.93 -18.24
C PHE A 122 -12.84 4.90 -19.67
N LYS A 123 -11.90 5.80 -19.98
CA LYS A 123 -11.33 5.99 -21.31
C LYS A 123 -10.42 4.84 -21.73
N HIS A 124 -9.65 4.31 -20.77
CA HIS A 124 -8.65 3.28 -21.04
C HIS A 124 -9.02 1.90 -20.47
N LYS A 125 -10.15 1.79 -19.75
CA LYS A 125 -10.46 0.60 -18.93
C LYS A 125 -9.29 0.26 -18.01
N ASN A 126 -8.71 1.29 -17.39
CA ASN A 126 -7.48 1.19 -16.62
C ASN A 126 -7.77 0.62 -15.22
N VAL A 127 -8.00 -0.69 -15.20
CA VAL A 127 -8.46 -1.47 -14.05
C VAL A 127 -7.60 -2.71 -13.89
N ALA A 128 -7.46 -3.20 -12.66
CA ALA A 128 -6.60 -4.34 -12.33
C ALA A 128 -7.06 -5.03 -11.04
N VAL A 129 -6.45 -6.18 -10.75
CA VAL A 129 -6.78 -7.01 -9.61
C VAL A 129 -5.55 -7.66 -8.98
N ILE A 130 -5.52 -7.67 -7.66
CA ILE A 130 -4.64 -8.54 -6.87
C ILE A 130 -5.48 -9.71 -6.35
N ASN A 131 -4.98 -10.94 -6.49
CA ASN A 131 -5.59 -12.16 -5.98
C ASN A 131 -7.03 -12.40 -6.49
N ALA A 132 -7.24 -12.34 -7.81
CA ALA A 132 -8.53 -12.73 -8.40
C ALA A 132 -8.95 -14.16 -8.00
N PRO A 133 -10.27 -14.44 -7.87
CA PRO A 133 -10.75 -15.78 -7.54
C PRO A 133 -10.31 -16.84 -8.55
N LYS A 134 -9.75 -17.95 -8.05
CA LYS A 134 -9.23 -19.06 -8.88
C LYS A 134 -10.33 -19.91 -9.52
N ASP A 135 -11.57 -19.77 -9.05
CA ASP A 135 -12.73 -20.49 -9.58
C ASP A 135 -13.38 -19.79 -10.78
N GLU A 136 -12.77 -18.69 -11.26
CA GLU A 136 -13.24 -17.87 -12.38
C GLU A 136 -14.63 -17.24 -12.17
N SER A 137 -15.13 -17.24 -10.93
CA SER A 137 -16.42 -16.61 -10.59
C SER A 137 -16.39 -15.09 -10.78
N GLN A 138 -15.20 -14.49 -10.67
CA GLN A 138 -14.94 -13.08 -10.92
C GLN A 138 -13.62 -12.96 -11.70
N THR A 139 -13.66 -12.34 -12.88
CA THR A 139 -12.49 -12.24 -13.78
C THR A 139 -12.14 -10.79 -14.08
N LEU A 140 -10.87 -10.52 -14.38
CA LEU A 140 -10.45 -9.19 -14.84
C LEU A 140 -11.18 -8.77 -16.12
N LEU A 141 -11.46 -9.71 -17.02
CA LEU A 141 -12.19 -9.42 -18.26
C LEU A 141 -13.61 -8.93 -17.96
N ASP A 142 -14.35 -9.62 -17.09
CA ASP A 142 -15.71 -9.21 -16.72
C ASP A 142 -15.69 -7.89 -15.92
N TYR A 143 -14.73 -7.72 -15.00
CA TYR A 143 -14.50 -6.47 -14.29
C TYR A 143 -14.25 -5.29 -15.25
N SER A 144 -13.38 -5.48 -16.25
CA SER A 144 -13.09 -4.50 -17.30
C SER A 144 -14.30 -4.21 -18.21
N ASN A 145 -15.18 -5.18 -18.43
CA ASN A 145 -16.42 -5.00 -19.18
C ASN A 145 -17.50 -4.23 -18.40
N ARG A 146 -17.44 -4.23 -17.07
CA ARG A 146 -18.34 -3.47 -16.20
C ARG A 146 -17.98 -1.99 -16.08
N VAL A 147 -16.79 -1.59 -16.55
CA VAL A 147 -16.41 -0.18 -16.67
C VAL A 147 -17.42 0.54 -17.55
N SER A 148 -18.21 1.43 -16.95
CA SER A 148 -19.24 2.20 -17.65
C SER A 148 -19.15 3.67 -17.27
N SER A 149 -19.32 4.58 -18.23
CA SER A 149 -19.21 6.03 -18.03
C SER A 149 -20.40 6.66 -17.29
N ALA A 150 -21.25 5.86 -16.65
CA ALA A 150 -22.57 6.27 -16.18
C ALA A 150 -22.59 7.00 -14.83
N ALA A 151 -21.46 7.15 -14.11
CA ALA A 151 -21.45 7.89 -12.85
C ALA A 151 -20.10 8.55 -12.48
N ASN A 152 -20.25 9.67 -11.77
CA ASN A 152 -19.26 10.65 -11.34
C ASN A 152 -18.14 10.02 -10.48
N PRO A 153 -16.86 10.11 -10.86
CA PRO A 153 -15.78 9.61 -10.03
C PRO A 153 -15.78 10.39 -8.72
N ASN A 154 -16.09 9.72 -7.62
CA ASN A 154 -15.99 10.30 -6.29
C ASN A 154 -14.61 10.92 -6.12
N LYS A 155 -14.56 12.25 -6.08
CA LYS A 155 -13.36 13.10 -5.99
C LYS A 155 -12.70 13.08 -4.61
N PHE A 156 -12.79 11.97 -3.90
CA PHE A 156 -12.17 11.85 -2.59
C PHE A 156 -10.77 11.26 -2.77
N HIS A 157 -9.77 12.14 -2.82
CA HIS A 157 -8.36 11.78 -2.63
C HIS A 157 -8.07 11.79 -1.13
N ARG A 158 -8.28 10.67 -0.45
CA ARG A 158 -7.78 10.48 0.92
C ARG A 158 -6.77 9.37 0.87
N ARG A 159 -5.49 9.73 0.96
CA ARG A 159 -4.43 8.73 1.15
C ARG A 159 -4.77 7.82 2.33
N GLN A 160 -5.06 6.55 2.06
CA GLN A 160 -5.49 5.58 3.05
C GLN A 160 -5.16 4.14 2.63
N GLY A 161 -5.15 3.22 3.59
CA GLY A 161 -4.97 1.79 3.34
C GLY A 161 -3.53 1.37 2.97
N GLY A 162 -2.58 2.31 2.92
CA GLY A 162 -1.17 2.04 2.60
C GLY A 162 -0.22 3.14 3.09
N GLY A 163 1.03 3.04 2.69
CA GLY A 163 2.10 3.99 3.00
C GLY A 163 2.78 4.55 1.75
N ILE A 164 3.74 5.45 1.96
CA ILE A 164 4.58 6.04 0.91
C ILE A 164 6.02 5.60 1.16
N ILE A 165 6.74 5.23 0.11
CA ILE A 165 8.17 4.94 0.15
C ILE A 165 8.92 5.72 -0.93
N GLU A 166 10.01 6.38 -0.55
CA GLU A 166 10.95 6.99 -1.49
C GLU A 166 11.73 5.90 -2.24
N LEU A 167 11.66 5.92 -3.57
CA LEU A 167 12.45 5.11 -4.50
C LEU A 167 13.84 5.70 -4.69
N ARG A 168 14.54 6.10 -3.62
CA ARG A 168 15.94 6.52 -3.73
C ARG A 168 16.82 5.33 -4.04
N ASN A 169 17.69 5.47 -5.05
CA ASN A 169 18.76 4.54 -5.46
C ASN A 169 18.96 3.36 -4.51
N SER A 170 18.23 2.27 -4.75
CA SER A 170 18.39 0.99 -4.04
C SER A 170 19.75 0.32 -4.30
N GLU A 171 20.73 1.05 -4.86
CA GLU A 171 22.11 0.63 -5.10
C GLU A 171 23.03 0.88 -3.88
N ARG A 172 22.54 1.40 -2.75
CA ARG A 172 23.39 1.64 -1.56
C ARG A 172 23.39 0.52 -0.52
N TRP A 173 22.75 -0.61 -0.79
CA TRP A 173 22.85 -1.83 0.03
C TRP A 173 23.35 -2.99 -0.83
N GLY A 174 24.65 -2.95 -1.13
CA GLY A 174 25.32 -3.95 -1.96
C GLY A 174 26.79 -3.59 -2.21
N SER A 175 27.58 -3.49 -1.15
CA SER A 175 29.05 -3.53 -1.18
C SER A 175 29.56 -4.10 0.14
#